data_AF-B2B9Q3-F1
#
_entry.id   AF-B2B9Q3-F1
#
_cell.length_a   1.000
_cell.length_b   1.000
_cell.length_c   1.000
_cell.angle_alpha   90.00
_cell.angle_beta   90.00
_cell.angle_gamma   90.00
#
_symmetry.space_group_name_H-M   'P 1'
#
loop_
_entity.id
_entity.type
_entity.pdbx_description
1 polymer ?
#
loop_
_entity_poly.entity_id
_entity_poly.type
_entity_poly.pdbx_seq_one_letter_code
_entity_poly.pdbx_strand_id
1 'polypeptide(L)'
;SPIPVLLSKTSTFHRLMDVIRYNVLKAPRKSTKDFRIWFIVPQDKGLQYLISIQTFMFDISKKTLVSPNMLEDALKDHGIVASSYNIMVEAKEKHQTEFPIDQFILSHSNAYEEVSQGGGHLGLSNMGNTCYMNSALQCLLHVP
;
A
#
# COMPACT_ATOMS: atom_id res chain seq x y z
N SER A 1 12.56 -2.96 -17.64
CA SER A 1 11.64 -4.08 -17.35
C SER A 1 11.64 -4.38 -15.86
N PRO A 2 10.55 -4.94 -15.29
CA PRO A 2 10.53 -5.42 -13.91
C PRO A 2 11.69 -6.36 -13.61
N ILE A 3 12.23 -6.30 -12.39
CA ILE A 3 13.36 -7.14 -11.95
C ILE A 3 12.77 -8.43 -11.35
N PRO A 4 13.03 -9.61 -11.95
CA PRO A 4 12.52 -10.87 -11.41
C PRO A 4 13.28 -11.24 -10.12
N VAL A 5 12.53 -11.70 -9.13
CA VAL A 5 13.05 -12.18 -7.84
C VAL A 5 12.43 -13.53 -7.53
N LEU A 6 13.26 -14.51 -7.20
CA LEU A 6 12.83 -15.82 -6.75
C LEU A 6 12.92 -15.92 -5.23
N LEU A 7 11.85 -16.41 -4.61
CA LEU A 7 11.78 -16.57 -3.17
C LEU A 7 10.90 -17.78 -2.82
N SER A 8 11.24 -18.51 -1.75
CA SER A 8 10.40 -19.60 -1.26
C SER A 8 9.12 -19.05 -0.64
N LYS A 9 8.00 -19.74 -0.84
CA LYS A 9 6.72 -19.43 -0.17
C LYS A 9 6.80 -19.58 1.36
N THR A 10 7.78 -20.32 1.88
CA THR A 10 8.05 -20.45 3.32
C THR A 10 8.98 -19.38 3.87
N SER A 11 9.54 -18.51 3.01
CA SER A 11 10.30 -17.36 3.48
C SER A 11 9.38 -16.32 4.09
N THR A 12 9.94 -15.47 4.94
CA THR A 12 9.20 -14.40 5.61
C THR A 12 9.11 -13.13 4.75
N PHE A 13 8.18 -12.24 5.09
CA PHE A 13 8.13 -10.90 4.50
C PHE A 13 9.39 -10.08 4.78
N HIS A 14 10.04 -10.27 5.94
CA HIS A 14 11.34 -9.68 6.25
C HIS A 14 12.39 -10.09 5.22
N ARG A 15 12.45 -11.39 4.89
CA ARG A 15 13.38 -11.90 3.89
C ARG A 15 13.08 -11.33 2.50
N LEU A 16 11.81 -11.18 2.14
CA LEU A 16 11.40 -10.53 0.89
C LEU A 16 11.88 -9.07 0.83
N MET A 17 11.66 -8.31 1.90
CA MET A 17 12.12 -6.92 2.02
C MET A 17 13.64 -6.81 1.85
N ASP A 18 14.40 -7.73 2.45
CA ASP A 18 15.86 -7.79 2.26
C ASP A 18 16.24 -8.03 0.81
N VAL A 19 15.64 -9.04 0.18
CA VAL A 19 15.93 -9.38 -1.22
C VAL A 19 15.63 -8.19 -2.14
N ILE A 20 14.53 -7.47 -1.90
CA ILE A 20 14.21 -6.24 -2.63
C ILE A 20 15.25 -5.15 -2.38
N ARG A 21 15.62 -4.91 -1.12
CA ARG A 21 16.62 -3.90 -0.75
C ARG A 21 17.97 -4.12 -1.43
N TYR A 22 18.43 -5.37 -1.48
CA TYR A 22 19.72 -5.72 -2.08
C TYR A 22 19.66 -5.77 -3.60
N ASN A 23 18.66 -6.43 -4.19
CA ASN A 23 18.67 -6.75 -5.62
C ASN A 23 17.93 -5.72 -6.49
N VAL A 24 16.88 -5.10 -5.95
CA VAL A 24 16.04 -4.14 -6.68
C VAL A 24 16.51 -2.71 -6.41
N LEU A 25 16.57 -2.32 -5.13
CA LEU A 25 16.97 -0.96 -4.74
C LEU A 25 18.49 -0.73 -4.80
N LYS A 26 19.29 -1.80 -4.82
CA LYS A 26 20.77 -1.74 -4.74
C LYS A 26 21.25 -0.85 -3.59
N ALA A 27 20.52 -0.87 -2.47
CA ALA A 27 20.68 0.07 -1.37
C ALA A 27 20.86 -0.69 -0.05
N PRO A 28 22.00 -1.40 0.16
CA PRO A 28 22.20 -2.30 1.29
C PRO A 28 22.18 -1.60 2.65
N ARG A 29 22.48 -0.30 2.68
CA ARG A 29 22.47 0.53 3.89
C ARG A 29 21.12 1.22 4.17
N LYS A 30 20.15 1.10 3.25
CA LYS A 30 18.84 1.73 3.40
C LYS A 30 18.04 1.02 4.48
N SER A 31 17.38 1.81 5.33
CA SER A 31 16.53 1.25 6.38
C SER A 31 15.29 0.61 5.75
N THR A 32 14.79 -0.47 6.36
CA THR A 32 13.48 -1.04 6.02
C THR A 32 12.33 -0.08 6.29
N LYS A 33 12.57 1.03 7.03
CA LYS A 33 11.60 2.12 7.25
C LYS A 33 11.55 3.15 6.10
N ASP A 34 12.52 3.12 5.19
CA ASP A 34 12.63 4.11 4.10
C ASP A 34 11.96 3.63 2.80
N PHE A 35 11.40 2.42 2.81
CA PHE A 35 10.60 1.89 1.73
C PHE A 35 9.52 0.95 2.27
N ARG A 36 8.44 0.81 1.52
CA ARG A 36 7.39 -0.19 1.77
C ARG A 36 7.03 -0.86 0.46
N ILE A 37 6.34 -2.00 0.54
CA ILE A 37 6.03 -2.80 -0.64
C ILE A 37 4.54 -3.06 -0.73
N TRP A 38 4.04 -3.06 -1.97
CA TRP A 38 2.66 -3.34 -2.30
C TRP A 38 2.61 -4.56 -3.21
N PHE A 39 1.83 -5.56 -2.80
CA PHE A 39 1.47 -6.67 -3.69
C PHE A 39 0.41 -6.20 -4.66
N ILE A 40 0.67 -6.41 -5.95
CA ILE A 40 -0.28 -6.17 -7.02
C ILE A 40 -0.68 -7.52 -7.58
N VAL A 41 -1.97 -7.81 -7.53
CA VAL A 41 -2.51 -9.04 -8.10
C VAL A 41 -2.20 -9.05 -9.60
N PRO A 42 -1.68 -10.16 -10.17
CA PRO A 42 -1.42 -10.26 -11.59
C PRO A 42 -2.63 -9.81 -12.40
N GLN A 43 -2.42 -8.83 -13.28
CA GLN A 43 -3.38 -8.45 -14.32
C GLN A 43 -2.82 -8.89 -15.67
N ASP A 44 -3.69 -9.14 -16.65
CA ASP A 44 -3.28 -9.53 -18.00
C ASP A 44 -2.45 -8.42 -18.70
N LYS A 45 -2.55 -7.18 -18.22
CA LYS A 45 -1.74 -6.06 -18.69
C LYS A 45 -0.39 -6.05 -17.95
N GLY A 46 0.70 -6.12 -18.72
CA GLY A 46 2.05 -5.95 -18.18
C GLY A 46 2.23 -4.57 -17.55
N LEU A 47 2.79 -4.53 -16.34
CA LEU A 47 3.11 -3.29 -15.64
C LEU A 47 4.51 -2.79 -16.04
N GLN A 48 4.62 -1.47 -16.18
CA GLN A 48 5.92 -0.84 -16.39
C GLN A 48 6.76 -0.90 -15.12
N TYR A 49 8.09 -0.80 -15.28
CA TYR A 49 9.02 -0.79 -14.15
C TYR A 49 8.84 0.46 -13.26
N LEU A 50 8.55 1.62 -13.87
CA LEU A 50 8.21 2.85 -13.19
C LEU A 50 6.76 3.18 -13.51
N ILE A 51 5.99 3.54 -12.49
CA ILE A 51 4.59 3.94 -12.62
C ILE A 51 4.40 5.29 -11.90
N SER A 52 3.50 6.13 -12.42
CA SER A 52 3.11 7.36 -11.74
C SER A 52 2.20 7.04 -10.56
N ILE A 53 2.11 7.97 -9.60
CA ILE A 53 1.17 7.83 -8.48
C ILE A 53 -0.28 7.75 -8.99
N GLN A 54 -0.63 8.55 -10.01
CA GLN A 54 -1.96 8.52 -10.62
C GLN A 54 -2.30 7.14 -11.20
N THR A 55 -1.41 6.55 -12.00
CA THR A 55 -1.60 5.19 -12.53
C THR A 55 -1.73 4.16 -11.42
N PHE A 56 -0.89 4.24 -10.38
CA PHE A 56 -1.00 3.33 -9.23
C PHE A 56 -2.33 3.47 -8.49
N MET A 57 -2.82 4.69 -8.33
CA MET A 57 -4.05 4.97 -7.60
C MET A 57 -5.30 4.56 -8.40
N PHE A 58 -5.37 4.91 -9.69
CA PHE A 58 -6.58 4.82 -10.50
C PHE A 58 -6.63 3.58 -11.42
N ASP A 59 -5.49 3.13 -11.97
CA ASP A 59 -5.48 2.02 -12.93
C ASP A 59 -5.24 0.66 -12.27
N ILE A 60 -4.63 0.65 -11.08
CA ILE A 60 -4.33 -0.58 -10.32
C ILE A 60 -5.38 -0.78 -9.23
N SER A 61 -6.40 -1.57 -9.53
CA SER A 61 -7.53 -1.81 -8.62
C SER A 61 -7.21 -2.71 -7.43
N LYS A 62 -6.47 -3.81 -7.65
CA LYS A 62 -6.16 -4.81 -6.61
C LYS A 62 -4.71 -4.70 -6.15
N LYS A 63 -4.53 -3.99 -5.04
CA LYS A 63 -3.23 -3.73 -4.41
C LYS A 63 -3.33 -3.88 -2.89
N THR A 64 -2.30 -4.45 -2.27
CA THR A 64 -2.26 -4.69 -0.81
C THR A 64 -0.92 -4.24 -0.26
N LEU A 65 -0.94 -3.36 0.73
CA LEU A 65 0.25 -2.92 1.45
C LEU A 65 0.72 -4.03 2.41
N VAL A 66 2.02 -4.29 2.44
CA VAL A 66 2.61 -5.14 3.47
C VAL A 66 2.81 -4.32 4.74
N SER A 67 2.14 -4.74 5.81
CA SER A 67 2.20 -4.08 7.11
C SER A 67 3.44 -4.53 7.92
N PRO A 68 3.99 -3.67 8.79
CA PRO A 68 5.15 -4.06 9.61
C PRO A 68 4.90 -5.24 10.56
N ASN A 69 3.65 -5.44 10.98
CA ASN A 69 3.26 -6.51 11.92
C ASN A 69 3.30 -7.92 11.32
N MET A 70 3.37 -8.06 9.99
CA MET A 70 3.42 -9.35 9.29
C MET A 70 4.84 -9.68 8.78
N LEU A 71 5.86 -8.91 9.15
CA LEU A 71 7.23 -9.09 8.64
C LEU A 71 7.81 -10.47 8.97
N GLU A 72 7.48 -11.02 10.12
CA GLU A 72 7.99 -12.33 10.57
C GLU A 72 7.14 -13.51 10.07
N ASP A 73 5.98 -13.24 9.46
CA ASP A 73 5.09 -14.27 8.94
C ASP A 73 5.64 -14.84 7.62
N ALA A 74 5.35 -16.11 7.35
CA ALA A 74 5.68 -16.71 6.07
C ALA A 74 4.74 -16.19 4.96
N LEU A 75 5.27 -16.03 3.74
CA LEU A 75 4.51 -15.53 2.60
C LEU A 75 3.24 -16.35 2.33
N LYS A 76 3.34 -17.68 2.43
CA LYS A 76 2.22 -18.61 2.21
C LYS A 76 1.04 -18.38 3.15
N ASP A 77 1.25 -17.82 4.34
CA ASP A 77 0.22 -17.68 5.37
C ASP A 77 -0.70 -16.49 5.09
N HIS A 78 -0.33 -15.63 4.14
CA HIS A 78 -1.05 -14.40 3.77
C HIS A 78 -1.68 -14.46 2.37
N GLY A 79 -2.15 -15.64 1.96
CA GLY A 79 -2.86 -15.80 0.68
C GLY A 79 -2.00 -15.61 -0.57
N ILE A 80 -0.67 -15.71 -0.44
CA ILE A 80 0.28 -15.68 -1.56
C ILE A 80 0.30 -17.06 -2.24
N VAL A 81 -0.78 -17.35 -2.96
CA VAL A 81 -1.03 -18.65 -3.60
C VAL A 81 -0.51 -18.73 -5.04
N ALA A 82 -0.48 -17.60 -5.77
CA ALA A 82 -0.06 -17.57 -7.16
C ALA A 82 1.43 -17.93 -7.32
N SER A 83 1.82 -18.33 -8.53
CA SER A 83 3.22 -18.63 -8.87
C SER A 83 4.09 -17.37 -9.03
N SER A 84 3.46 -16.23 -9.29
CA SER A 84 4.14 -14.95 -9.51
C SER A 84 3.26 -13.79 -9.08
N TYR A 85 3.89 -12.74 -8.56
CA TYR A 85 3.24 -11.49 -8.18
C TYR A 85 4.04 -10.31 -8.72
N ASN A 86 3.33 -9.22 -9.06
CA ASN A 86 3.98 -7.94 -9.27
C ASN A 86 4.10 -7.25 -7.91
N ILE A 87 5.29 -6.74 -7.60
CA ILE A 87 5.54 -6.00 -6.35
C ILE A 87 5.94 -4.58 -6.73
N MET A 88 5.21 -3.61 -6.19
CA MET A 88 5.57 -2.20 -6.29
C MET A 88 6.34 -1.81 -5.03
N VAL A 89 7.49 -1.16 -5.22
CA VAL A 89 8.34 -0.68 -4.14
C VAL A 89 8.19 0.83 -4.05
N GLU A 90 7.64 1.29 -2.94
CA GLU A 90 7.48 2.70 -2.65
C GLU A 90 8.59 3.15 -1.72
N ALA A 91 9.40 4.09 -2.17
CA ALA A 91 10.52 4.62 -1.42
C ALA A 91 10.25 6.07 -1.01
N LYS A 92 10.62 6.41 0.23
CA LYS A 92 10.68 7.82 0.63
C LYS A 92 11.78 8.53 -0.14
N GLU A 93 11.52 9.79 -0.48
CA GLU A 93 12.57 10.70 -0.92
C GLU A 93 13.50 11.06 0.24
N LYS A 94 14.70 11.52 -0.11
CA LYS A 94 15.67 11.96 0.90
C LYS A 94 15.07 13.13 1.69
N HIS A 95 15.15 13.05 3.02
CA HIS A 95 14.63 14.06 3.95
C HIS A 95 13.10 14.14 4.07
N GLN A 96 12.35 13.23 3.46
CA GLN A 96 10.92 13.13 3.69
C GLN A 96 10.60 12.11 4.79
N THR A 97 9.63 12.44 5.65
CA THR A 97 9.12 11.56 6.70
C THR A 97 7.99 10.66 6.22
N GLU A 98 7.23 11.11 5.24
CA GLU A 98 6.05 10.45 4.68
C GLU A 98 6.36 9.73 3.36
N PHE A 99 5.47 8.82 2.98
CA PHE A 99 5.54 8.14 1.70
C PHE A 99 4.80 8.91 0.61
N PRO A 100 5.24 8.87 -0.66
CA PRO A 100 4.61 9.62 -1.74
C PRO A 100 3.11 9.38 -1.92
N ILE A 101 2.62 8.14 -1.71
CA ILE A 101 1.19 7.82 -1.79
C ILE A 101 0.42 8.44 -0.62
N ASP A 102 1.00 8.47 0.58
CA ASP A 102 0.34 9.08 1.74
C ASP A 102 0.16 10.58 1.50
N GLN A 103 1.21 11.26 1.02
CA GLN A 103 1.16 12.67 0.63
C GLN A 103 0.15 12.93 -0.49
N PHE A 104 0.07 12.05 -1.48
CA PHE A 104 -0.91 12.16 -2.56
C PHE A 104 -2.34 12.09 -2.03
N ILE A 105 -2.63 11.11 -1.17
CA ILE A 105 -3.95 10.98 -0.54
C ILE A 105 -4.29 12.23 0.28
N LEU A 106 -3.37 12.70 1.12
CA LEU A 106 -3.58 13.88 1.97
C LEU A 106 -3.79 15.17 1.16
N SER A 107 -3.08 15.32 0.04
CA SER A 107 -3.22 16.51 -0.83
C SER A 107 -4.48 16.47 -1.70
N HIS A 108 -5.05 15.28 -1.95
CA HIS A 108 -6.23 15.11 -2.80
C HIS A 108 -7.50 14.78 -2.00
N SER A 109 -7.42 14.56 -0.68
CA SER A 109 -8.59 14.29 0.17
C SER A 109 -9.53 15.48 0.27
N ASN A 110 -8.98 16.71 0.31
CA ASN A 110 -9.79 17.93 0.33
C ASN A 110 -10.54 18.19 -0.99
N ALA A 111 -10.10 17.59 -2.09
CA ALA A 111 -10.77 17.72 -3.40
C ALA A 111 -11.90 16.69 -3.60
N TYR A 112 -12.01 15.67 -2.73
CA TYR A 112 -12.93 14.55 -2.90
C TYR A 112 -14.22 14.67 -2.07
N GLU A 113 -14.28 15.61 -1.11
CA GLU A 113 -15.50 15.93 -0.36
C GLU A 113 -16.58 16.60 -1.26
N GLU A 114 -16.20 17.28 -2.35
CA GLU A 114 -17.16 17.99 -3.21
C GLU A 114 -17.76 17.16 -4.37
N VAL A 115 -17.30 15.94 -4.63
CA VAL A 115 -17.74 15.14 -5.81
C VAL A 115 -18.23 13.74 -5.45
N SER A 116 -18.96 13.60 -4.34
CA SER A 116 -19.55 12.31 -3.95
C SER A 116 -21.08 12.36 -3.91
N GLN A 117 -21.70 12.63 -5.06
CA GLN A 117 -22.99 12.02 -5.40
C GLN A 117 -22.75 10.89 -6.40
N GLY A 118 -22.57 9.67 -5.90
CA GLY A 118 -22.61 8.47 -6.73
C GLY A 118 -21.67 7.34 -6.30
N GLY A 119 -22.12 6.53 -5.33
CA GLY A 119 -21.82 5.10 -5.32
C GLY A 119 -20.63 4.62 -4.49
N GLY A 120 -20.93 4.05 -3.32
CA GLY A 120 -20.26 2.83 -2.84
C GLY A 120 -19.12 3.00 -1.83
N HIS A 121 -19.49 3.05 -0.53
CA HIS A 121 -18.74 2.59 0.64
C HIS A 121 -17.20 2.50 0.53
N LEU A 122 -16.52 3.63 0.80
CA LEU A 122 -15.20 3.61 1.43
C LEU A 122 -15.38 4.06 2.87
N GLY A 123 -15.69 3.10 3.74
CA GLY A 123 -15.61 3.30 5.17
C GLY A 123 -14.18 3.68 5.53
N LEU A 124 -14.02 4.90 6.04
CA LEU A 124 -12.75 5.39 6.58
C LEU A 124 -12.29 4.44 7.68
N SER A 125 -11.24 3.66 7.41
CA SER A 125 -10.51 2.97 8.45
C SER A 125 -9.74 4.01 9.25
N ASN A 126 -10.37 4.53 10.29
CA ASN A 126 -9.74 5.29 11.36
C ASN A 126 -8.58 4.46 11.91
N MET A 127 -7.36 4.79 11.48
CA MET A 127 -6.15 4.22 12.02
C MET A 127 -5.98 4.79 13.43
N GLY A 128 -6.22 3.92 14.43
CA GLY A 128 -6.36 4.27 15.83
C GLY A 128 -5.18 5.06 16.38
N ASN A 129 -5.48 6.28 16.84
CA ASN A 129 -4.86 6.91 18.00
C ASN A 129 -5.71 8.04 18.63
N THR A 130 -7.02 8.11 18.36
CA THR A 130 -7.96 8.97 19.09
C THR A 130 -9.09 8.13 19.69
N CYS A 131 -8.79 7.37 20.76
CA CYS A 131 -9.80 6.82 21.65
C CYS A 131 -10.45 7.90 22.56
N TYR A 132 -10.47 9.16 22.11
CA TYR A 132 -11.16 10.26 22.75
C TYR A 132 -11.71 11.16 21.65
N MET A 133 -13.03 11.36 21.64
CA MET A 133 -13.81 12.10 20.63
C MET A 133 -14.07 11.41 19.28
N ASN A 134 -14.89 10.36 19.31
CA ASN A 134 -15.90 10.22 18.26
C ASN A 134 -17.27 9.97 18.89
N SER A 135 -17.73 10.98 19.62
CA SER A 135 -19.10 11.06 20.15
C SER A 135 -19.65 12.43 19.79
N ALA A 136 -19.92 12.65 18.51
CA ALA A 136 -20.75 13.75 18.05
C ALA A 136 -21.31 13.45 16.65
N LEU A 137 -22.59 13.76 16.47
CA LEU A 137 -23.39 13.73 15.23
C LEU A 137 -23.93 12.37 14.77
N GLN A 138 -24.79 11.77 15.59
CA GLN A 138 -25.94 11.02 15.06
C GLN A 138 -27.19 11.18 15.94
N CYS A 139 -27.66 12.42 16.11
CA CYS A 139 -29.01 12.71 16.61
C CYS A 139 -29.63 13.83 15.78
N LEU A 140 -30.16 13.50 14.60
CA LEU A 140 -31.28 14.22 14.00
C LEU A 140 -32.15 13.17 13.28
N LEU A 141 -32.90 12.43 14.08
CA LEU A 141 -34.11 11.76 13.62
C LEU A 141 -35.17 12.85 13.46
N HIS A 142 -35.52 13.16 12.21
CA HIS A 142 -36.84 13.66 11.88
C HIS A 142 -37.41 12.70 10.82
N VAL A 143 -38.35 11.87 11.27
CA VAL A 143 -39.24 11.04 10.42
C VAL A 143 -40.59 11.78 10.40
N PRO A 144 -41.32 11.81 9.27
CA PRO A 144 -42.35 12.81 8.96
C PRO A 144 -43.46 13.01 10.01
#